data_AF-A0A7S1ULK8-F1
#
_entry.id   AF-A0A7S1ULK8-F1
#
_cell.length_a   1.000
_cell.length_b   1.000
_cell.length_c   1.000
_cell.angle_alpha   90.00
_cell.angle_beta   90.00
_cell.angle_gamma   90.00
#
_symmetry.space_group_name_H-M   'P 1'
#
loop_
_entity.id
_entity.type
_entity.pdbx_description
1 polymer ?
#
loop_
_entity_poly.entity_id
_entity_poly.type
_entity_poly.pdbx_seq_one_letter_code
_entity_poly.pdbx_strand_id
1 'polypeptide(L)'
;GKDYRDVVLVRDFYDSLTSGYLYHKAGHECWLTPDGKKEKEGFNGYHNFDEYILHFLPHEPPKKDRNMCRYMADEEEAVGMRVYMDFIFHNGYQDLLRMWRYQQIPSQRHKIIFVCYSDLTRPGKDLELVEKSLDHFYPNKTAPEVYKKKVLARPPSKRAMNYSGGHATTKDTAVRDRLHALIHQLDKEHFNGMVEWAASLFPSCHGKSSPGSSTA
;
A
#
# COMPACT_ATOMS: atom_id res chain seq x y z
N GLY A 1 -19.97 -12.80 -23.69
CA GLY A 1 -19.57 -12.94 -22.28
C GLY A 1 -19.30 -11.56 -21.71
N LYS A 2 -19.54 -11.33 -20.42
CA LYS A 2 -19.30 -10.01 -19.80
C LYS A 2 -17.79 -9.71 -19.79
N ASP A 3 -17.43 -8.49 -20.14
CA ASP A 3 -16.08 -7.91 -20.04
C ASP A 3 -15.97 -7.27 -18.64
N TYR A 4 -14.98 -7.68 -17.86
CA TYR A 4 -14.75 -7.17 -16.50
C TYR A 4 -13.52 -6.29 -16.52
N ARG A 5 -13.63 -5.10 -15.94
CA ARG A 5 -12.60 -4.08 -16.00
C ARG A 5 -12.37 -3.51 -14.63
N ASP A 6 -11.12 -3.50 -14.18
CA ASP A 6 -10.73 -2.91 -12.90
C ASP A 6 -9.54 -1.95 -13.06
N VAL A 7 -9.49 -0.97 -12.16
CA VAL A 7 -8.36 -0.07 -11.97
C VAL A 7 -7.84 -0.30 -10.57
N VAL A 8 -6.55 -0.66 -10.46
CA VAL A 8 -5.89 -0.88 -9.19
C VAL A 8 -4.90 0.26 -8.92
N LEU A 9 -5.10 0.93 -7.79
CA LEU A 9 -4.19 1.96 -7.30
C LEU A 9 -2.99 1.31 -6.58
N VAL A 10 -1.79 1.57 -7.08
CA VAL A 10 -0.54 1.06 -6.52
C VAL A 10 0.19 2.19 -5.82
N ARG A 11 0.53 2.00 -4.55
CA ARG A 11 1.43 2.88 -3.81
C ARG A 11 2.87 2.41 -4.03
N ASP A 12 3.82 3.34 -3.91
CA ASP A 12 5.22 2.97 -3.72
C ASP A 12 5.31 2.00 -2.52
N PHE A 13 5.97 0.85 -2.73
CA PHE A 13 6.02 -0.22 -1.73
C PHE A 13 6.75 0.22 -0.46
N TYR A 14 7.85 0.98 -0.57
CA TYR A 14 8.62 1.46 0.57
C TYR A 14 7.85 2.53 1.36
N ASP A 15 7.20 3.48 0.67
CA ASP A 15 6.34 4.48 1.30
C ASP A 15 5.12 3.82 1.96
N SER A 16 4.54 2.80 1.30
CA SER A 16 3.39 2.05 1.82
C SER A 16 3.77 1.31 3.10
N LEU A 17 4.87 0.56 3.11
CA LEU A 17 5.39 -0.14 4.29
C LEU A 17 5.75 0.85 5.41
N THR A 18 6.44 1.93 5.08
CA THR A 18 6.82 2.98 6.04
C THR A 18 5.59 3.63 6.70
N SER A 19 4.63 4.06 5.88
CA SER A 19 3.42 4.70 6.39
C SER A 19 2.55 3.73 7.19
N GLY A 20 2.44 2.49 6.72
CA GLY A 20 1.85 1.37 7.40
C GLY A 20 2.39 1.13 8.81
N TYR A 21 3.71 0.92 8.86
CA TYR A 21 4.43 0.65 10.10
C TYR A 21 4.27 1.80 11.10
N LEU A 22 4.52 3.04 10.68
CA LEU A 22 4.40 4.20 11.55
C LEU A 22 2.97 4.41 12.06
N TYR A 23 1.98 4.15 11.23
CA TYR A 23 0.57 4.30 11.59
C TYR A 23 0.19 3.37 12.74
N HIS A 24 0.53 2.10 12.62
CA HIS A 24 0.23 1.12 13.66
C HIS A 24 1.16 1.24 14.88
N LYS A 25 2.43 1.65 14.70
CA LYS A 25 3.32 1.96 15.82
C LYS A 25 2.79 3.11 16.69
N ALA A 26 2.11 4.08 16.10
CA ALA A 26 1.44 5.17 16.80
C ALA A 26 0.09 4.75 17.44
N GLY A 27 -0.31 3.50 17.31
CA GLY A 27 -1.54 2.96 17.88
C GLY A 27 -2.77 3.09 16.97
N HIS A 28 -2.67 3.63 15.76
CA HIS A 28 -3.85 3.92 14.98
C HIS A 28 -4.55 2.67 14.42
N GLU A 29 -5.89 2.69 14.44
CA GLU A 29 -6.82 1.69 13.88
C GLU A 29 -6.75 0.27 14.44
N CYS A 30 -5.94 -0.01 15.48
CA CYS A 30 -5.93 -1.33 16.12
C CYS A 30 -7.12 -1.59 17.07
N TRP A 31 -8.13 -0.74 17.00
CA TRP A 31 -9.44 -0.90 17.61
C TRP A 31 -10.56 -0.80 16.55
N LEU A 32 -10.18 -0.77 15.26
CA LEU A 32 -11.11 -0.77 14.14
C LEU A 32 -11.00 -2.09 13.39
N THR A 33 -12.14 -2.65 13.05
CA THR A 33 -12.26 -3.75 12.10
C THR A 33 -11.80 -3.32 10.70
N PRO A 34 -11.51 -4.26 9.78
CA PRO A 34 -11.12 -3.94 8.40
C PRO A 34 -12.14 -3.08 7.63
N ASP A 35 -13.41 -3.07 8.04
CA ASP A 35 -14.47 -2.19 7.51
C ASP A 35 -14.60 -0.84 8.26
N GLY A 36 -13.61 -0.49 9.10
CA GLY A 36 -13.51 0.79 9.80
C GLY A 36 -14.47 0.97 10.96
N LYS A 37 -15.10 -0.11 11.45
CA LYS A 37 -15.99 -0.04 12.62
C LYS A 37 -15.19 -0.25 13.88
N LYS A 38 -15.56 0.46 14.96
CA LYS A 38 -14.99 0.17 16.27
C LYS A 38 -15.26 -1.28 16.64
N GLU A 39 -14.21 -1.98 17.02
CA GLU A 39 -14.30 -3.29 17.62
C GLU A 39 -15.14 -3.20 18.89
N LYS A 40 -16.01 -4.19 19.09
CA LYS A 40 -16.66 -4.37 20.39
C LYS A 40 -15.58 -4.76 21.39
N GLU A 41 -15.64 -4.27 22.63
CA GLU A 41 -14.69 -4.65 23.69
C GLU A 41 -14.49 -6.17 23.71
N GLY A 42 -13.24 -6.61 23.54
CA GLY A 42 -12.86 -8.03 23.50
C GLY A 42 -12.82 -8.69 22.11
N PHE A 43 -13.13 -7.97 21.03
CA PHE A 43 -12.93 -8.42 19.65
C PHE A 43 -11.70 -7.72 19.08
N ASN A 44 -10.82 -8.44 18.38
CA ASN A 44 -9.59 -7.88 17.81
C ASN A 44 -9.75 -7.96 16.28
N GLY A 45 -10.05 -6.86 15.59
CA GLY A 45 -10.39 -6.80 14.16
C GLY A 45 -9.24 -7.21 13.26
N TYR A 46 -8.03 -7.25 13.83
CA TYR A 46 -6.86 -7.94 13.31
C TYR A 46 -6.69 -9.34 13.92
N HIS A 47 -7.75 -10.12 14.08
CA HIS A 47 -7.69 -11.53 14.55
C HIS A 47 -6.65 -12.32 13.73
N ASN A 48 -6.52 -12.01 12.43
CA ASN A 48 -5.50 -12.58 11.58
C ASN A 48 -4.07 -12.23 12.03
N PHE A 49 -3.80 -11.06 12.60
CA PHE A 49 -2.45 -10.67 13.04
C PHE A 49 -2.02 -11.43 14.31
N ASP A 50 -2.93 -11.62 15.27
CA ASP A 50 -2.65 -12.41 16.47
C ASP A 50 -2.41 -13.89 16.08
N GLU A 51 -3.25 -14.45 15.20
CA GLU A 51 -3.06 -15.79 14.62
C GLU A 51 -1.77 -15.88 13.79
N TYR A 52 -1.44 -14.82 13.06
CA TYR A 52 -0.23 -14.71 12.26
C TYR A 52 1.04 -14.73 13.11
N ILE A 53 1.11 -13.91 14.16
CA ILE A 53 2.23 -13.93 15.12
C ILE A 53 2.35 -15.31 15.76
N LEU A 54 1.24 -15.91 16.18
CA LEU A 54 1.21 -17.25 16.77
C LEU A 54 1.78 -18.35 15.87
N HIS A 55 1.61 -18.23 14.55
CA HIS A 55 2.08 -19.23 13.59
C HIS A 55 3.50 -18.99 13.09
N PHE A 56 3.96 -17.74 13.02
CA PHE A 56 5.23 -17.37 12.38
C PHE A 56 6.36 -16.95 13.34
N LEU A 57 6.03 -16.58 14.59
CA LEU A 57 7.01 -16.30 15.64
C LEU A 57 6.94 -17.37 16.73
N PRO A 58 7.45 -18.60 16.48
CA PRO A 58 7.24 -19.77 17.36
C PRO A 58 7.91 -19.66 18.74
N HIS A 59 8.60 -18.56 19.04
CA HIS A 59 9.43 -18.44 20.25
C HIS A 59 8.86 -17.52 21.33
N GLU A 60 7.75 -16.82 21.10
CA GLU A 60 7.08 -16.07 22.16
C GLU A 60 5.57 -16.29 22.11
N PRO A 61 4.95 -16.87 23.16
CA PRO A 61 3.50 -16.87 23.25
C PRO A 61 3.03 -15.42 23.26
N PRO A 62 1.98 -15.05 22.50
CA PRO A 62 1.42 -13.72 22.58
C PRO A 62 1.04 -13.48 24.02
N LYS A 63 1.67 -12.48 24.64
CA LYS A 63 1.19 -11.94 25.90
C LYS A 63 -0.27 -11.56 25.65
N LYS A 64 -1.17 -12.05 26.52
CA LYS A 64 -2.60 -11.72 26.49
C LYS A 64 -2.74 -10.21 26.23
N ASP A 65 -3.51 -9.82 25.21
CA ASP A 65 -3.77 -8.44 24.79
C ASP A 65 -2.72 -7.75 23.88
N ARG A 66 -1.80 -8.48 23.23
CA ARG A 66 -0.92 -7.92 22.18
C ARG A 66 -1.57 -7.94 20.79
N ASN A 67 -2.37 -6.91 20.48
CA ASN A 67 -2.72 -6.61 19.10
C ASN A 67 -1.53 -6.03 18.31
N MET A 68 -1.68 -5.90 16.99
CA MET A 68 -0.63 -5.42 16.08
C MET A 68 0.04 -4.11 16.52
N CYS A 69 -0.73 -3.13 16.98
CA CYS A 69 -0.18 -1.85 17.43
C CYS A 69 0.61 -2.01 18.72
N ARG A 70 0.09 -2.77 19.68
CA ARG A 70 0.79 -2.98 20.96
C ARG A 70 2.08 -3.76 20.76
N TYR A 71 2.08 -4.75 19.85
CA TYR A 71 3.30 -5.41 19.43
C TYR A 71 4.30 -4.40 18.85
N MET A 72 3.91 -3.60 17.84
CA MET A 72 4.82 -2.62 17.23
C MET A 72 5.29 -1.50 18.17
N ALA A 73 4.50 -1.16 19.20
CA ALA A 73 4.88 -0.18 20.20
C ALA A 73 5.92 -0.72 21.21
N ASP A 74 5.84 -2.01 21.55
CA ASP A 74 6.72 -2.65 22.52
C ASP A 74 8.05 -3.12 21.90
N GLU A 75 8.04 -3.50 20.63
CA GLU A 75 9.20 -4.13 19.97
C GLU A 75 10.23 -3.13 19.45
N GLU A 76 11.47 -3.59 19.34
CA GLU A 76 12.52 -2.86 18.64
C GLU A 76 12.14 -2.61 17.18
N GLU A 77 12.56 -1.48 16.62
CA GLU A 77 12.09 -1.03 15.31
C GLU A 77 12.38 -2.00 14.17
N ALA A 78 13.57 -2.64 14.18
CA ALA A 78 13.93 -3.64 13.19
C ALA A 78 13.04 -4.88 13.28
N VAL A 79 12.76 -5.36 14.50
CA VAL A 79 11.90 -6.52 14.75
C VAL A 79 10.46 -6.21 14.34
N GLY A 80 9.92 -5.07 14.81
CA GLY A 80 8.57 -4.63 14.48
C GLY A 80 8.38 -4.40 12.98
N MET A 81 9.33 -3.76 12.30
CA MET A 81 9.27 -3.56 10.85
C MET A 81 9.30 -4.87 10.10
N ARG A 82 10.17 -5.81 10.47
CA ARG A 82 10.25 -7.13 9.83
C ARG A 82 8.92 -7.88 9.91
N VAL A 83 8.32 -7.94 11.10
CA VAL A 83 7.03 -8.61 11.31
C VAL A 83 5.91 -7.92 10.53
N TYR A 84 5.92 -6.58 10.51
CA TYR A 84 4.96 -5.80 9.74
C TYR A 84 5.09 -6.03 8.23
N MET A 85 6.31 -6.05 7.69
CA MET A 85 6.58 -6.36 6.30
C MET A 85 6.02 -7.74 5.94
N ASP A 86 6.37 -8.76 6.72
CA ASP A 86 5.91 -10.13 6.51
C ASP A 86 4.37 -10.21 6.48
N PHE A 87 3.72 -9.59 7.47
CA PHE A 87 2.26 -9.53 7.55
C PHE A 87 1.62 -8.86 6.32
N ILE A 88 2.14 -7.70 5.88
CA ILE A 88 1.63 -6.97 4.71
C ILE A 88 1.90 -7.71 3.40
N PHE A 89 3.01 -8.44 3.28
CA PHE A 89 3.22 -9.30 2.12
C PHE A 89 2.14 -10.36 2.02
N HIS A 90 1.90 -11.08 3.11
CA HIS A 90 0.92 -12.17 3.14
C HIS A 90 -0.52 -11.68 2.95
N ASN A 91 -0.89 -10.57 3.59
CA ASN A 91 -2.29 -10.12 3.64
C ASN A 91 -2.63 -9.02 2.62
N GLY A 92 -1.65 -8.30 2.09
CA GLY A 92 -1.84 -7.18 1.18
C GLY A 92 -1.25 -7.40 -0.20
N TYR A 93 0.08 -7.60 -0.27
CA TYR A 93 0.77 -7.61 -1.57
C TYR A 93 0.55 -8.89 -2.38
N GLN A 94 0.27 -10.04 -1.76
CA GLN A 94 -0.01 -11.27 -2.50
C GLN A 94 -1.17 -11.13 -3.50
N ASP A 95 -2.27 -10.48 -3.12
CA ASP A 95 -3.41 -10.28 -4.02
C ASP A 95 -3.08 -9.28 -5.13
N LEU A 96 -2.34 -8.22 -4.82
CA LEU A 96 -1.85 -7.26 -5.82
C LEU A 96 -0.99 -7.96 -6.88
N LEU A 97 -0.03 -8.79 -6.44
CA LEU A 97 0.88 -9.54 -7.32
C LEU A 97 0.13 -10.62 -8.12
N ARG A 98 -0.89 -11.24 -7.52
CA ARG A 98 -1.77 -12.18 -8.19
C ARG A 98 -2.55 -11.50 -9.31
N MET A 99 -3.14 -10.33 -9.04
CA MET A 99 -3.81 -9.50 -10.05
C MET A 99 -2.86 -9.10 -11.19
N TRP A 100 -1.63 -8.70 -10.85
CA TRP A 100 -0.61 -8.36 -11.84
C TRP A 100 -0.32 -9.54 -12.76
N ARG A 101 -0.14 -10.74 -12.19
CA ARG A 101 0.10 -11.96 -12.97
C ARG A 101 -1.08 -12.32 -13.86
N TYR A 102 -2.31 -12.16 -13.37
CA TYR A 102 -3.52 -12.41 -14.18
C TYR A 102 -3.61 -11.49 -15.39
N GLN A 103 -3.23 -10.21 -15.25
CA GLN A 103 -3.23 -9.26 -16.38
C GLN A 103 -2.31 -9.69 -17.52
N GLN A 104 -1.23 -10.44 -17.23
CA GLN A 104 -0.28 -10.88 -18.26
C GLN A 104 -0.84 -11.96 -19.20
N ILE A 105 -2.03 -12.51 -18.93
CA ILE A 105 -2.63 -13.56 -19.76
C ILE A 105 -3.50 -12.90 -20.86
N PRO A 106 -3.11 -12.97 -22.15
CA PRO A 106 -3.72 -12.16 -23.21
C PRO A 106 -5.22 -12.43 -23.44
N SER A 107 -5.64 -13.69 -23.27
CA SER A 107 -7.00 -14.17 -23.52
C SER A 107 -7.98 -13.90 -22.37
N GLN A 108 -7.55 -13.20 -21.30
CA GLN A 108 -8.41 -12.94 -20.16
C GLN A 108 -9.55 -11.98 -20.51
N ARG A 109 -10.75 -12.33 -20.05
CA ARG A 109 -11.95 -11.47 -20.08
C ARG A 109 -11.92 -10.39 -19.01
N HIS A 110 -11.04 -10.53 -18.03
CA HIS A 110 -10.82 -9.55 -16.99
C HIS A 110 -9.61 -8.70 -17.37
N LYS A 111 -9.83 -7.40 -17.57
CA LYS A 111 -8.81 -6.42 -17.91
C LYS A 111 -8.53 -5.54 -16.70
N ILE A 112 -7.28 -5.46 -16.30
CA ILE A 112 -6.83 -4.65 -15.17
C ILE A 112 -5.86 -3.61 -15.71
N ILE A 113 -5.91 -2.39 -15.18
CA ILE A 113 -4.79 -1.46 -15.28
C ILE A 113 -4.32 -1.09 -13.89
N PHE A 114 -3.00 -0.91 -13.77
CA PHE A 114 -2.36 -0.39 -12.58
C PHE A 114 -2.04 1.10 -12.77
N VAL A 115 -2.37 1.90 -11.78
CA VAL A 115 -2.12 3.34 -11.76
C VAL A 115 -1.51 3.74 -10.43
N CYS A 116 -0.63 4.74 -10.42
CA CYS A 116 0.16 5.07 -9.26
C CYS A 116 -0.59 6.06 -8.34
N TYR A 117 -0.66 5.76 -7.05
CA TYR A 117 -1.26 6.65 -6.06
C TYR A 117 -0.55 8.02 -6.03
N SER A 118 0.77 8.04 -6.21
CA SER A 118 1.57 9.27 -6.25
C SER A 118 1.20 10.19 -7.40
N ASP A 119 0.55 9.69 -8.46
CA ASP A 119 0.07 10.54 -9.56
C ASP A 119 -1.20 11.31 -9.17
N LEU A 120 -1.99 10.83 -8.20
CA LEU A 120 -3.16 11.56 -7.68
C LEU A 120 -2.76 12.81 -6.88
N THR A 121 -1.54 12.84 -6.34
CA THR A 121 -1.04 13.95 -5.52
C THR A 121 -0.09 14.88 -6.27
N ARG A 122 0.27 14.52 -7.51
CA ARG A 122 1.15 15.32 -8.39
C ARG A 122 0.30 16.26 -9.27
N PRO A 123 0.53 17.58 -9.22
CA PRO A 123 -0.22 18.53 -10.05
C PRO A 123 -0.18 18.15 -11.54
N GLY A 124 -1.35 17.99 -12.16
CA GLY A 124 -1.50 17.69 -13.59
C GLY A 124 -1.44 16.20 -13.94
N LYS A 125 -0.94 15.33 -13.05
CA LYS A 125 -0.93 13.87 -13.25
C LYS A 125 -2.21 13.19 -12.79
N ASP A 126 -2.94 13.83 -11.89
CA ASP A 126 -4.26 13.41 -11.44
C ASP A 126 -5.26 13.35 -12.60
N LEU A 127 -5.24 14.35 -13.48
CA LEU A 127 -6.08 14.39 -14.67
C LEU A 127 -5.75 13.24 -15.64
N GLU A 128 -4.46 13.05 -15.95
CA GLU A 128 -3.99 11.96 -16.83
C GLU A 128 -4.41 10.58 -16.30
N LEU A 129 -4.31 10.37 -14.98
CA LEU A 129 -4.71 9.12 -14.33
C LEU A 129 -6.22 8.88 -14.42
N VAL A 130 -7.03 9.92 -14.18
CA VAL A 130 -8.49 9.84 -14.31
C VAL A 130 -8.88 9.54 -15.75
N GLU A 131 -8.27 10.21 -16.73
CA GLU A 131 -8.53 9.95 -18.14
C GLU A 131 -8.17 8.52 -18.53
N LYS A 132 -6.97 8.05 -18.17
CA LYS A 132 -6.54 6.66 -18.38
C LYS A 132 -7.51 5.65 -17.74
N SER A 133 -8.03 5.96 -16.56
CA SER A 133 -9.01 5.11 -15.87
C SER A 133 -10.35 5.06 -16.61
N LEU A 134 -10.84 6.21 -17.08
CA LEU A 134 -12.10 6.29 -17.83
C LEU A 134 -12.01 5.58 -19.18
N ASP A 135 -10.91 5.77 -19.90
CA ASP A 135 -10.67 5.11 -21.19
C ASP A 135 -10.58 3.58 -21.03
N HIS A 136 -10.02 3.12 -19.90
CA HIS A 136 -10.05 1.71 -19.55
C HIS A 136 -11.46 1.19 -19.34
N PHE A 137 -12.30 1.84 -18.53
CA PHE A 137 -13.66 1.37 -18.27
C PHE A 137 -14.59 1.46 -19.49
N TYR A 138 -14.38 2.45 -20.36
CA TYR A 138 -15.27 2.77 -21.48
C TYR A 138 -14.53 2.87 -22.82
N PRO A 139 -13.90 1.79 -23.28
CA PRO A 139 -13.19 1.80 -24.55
C PRO A 139 -14.17 2.14 -25.68
N ASN A 140 -13.74 2.98 -26.62
CA ASN A 140 -14.54 3.44 -27.76
C ASN A 140 -15.71 4.36 -27.42
N LYS A 141 -15.86 4.77 -26.16
CA LYS A 141 -16.68 5.93 -25.82
C LYS A 141 -15.72 7.07 -25.55
N THR A 142 -15.88 8.20 -26.24
CA THR A 142 -15.34 9.46 -25.73
C THR A 142 -15.96 9.62 -24.34
N ALA A 143 -15.16 9.46 -23.29
CA ALA A 143 -15.60 9.79 -21.93
C ALA A 143 -16.26 11.16 -22.04
N PRO A 144 -17.57 11.31 -21.74
CA PRO A 144 -18.31 12.47 -22.19
C PRO A 144 -17.55 13.72 -21.73
N GLU A 145 -17.35 14.69 -22.61
CA GLU A 145 -16.68 15.95 -22.27
C GLU A 145 -17.27 16.58 -20.99
N VAL A 146 -18.53 16.25 -20.67
CA VAL A 146 -19.23 16.59 -19.42
C VAL A 146 -18.67 15.87 -18.19
N TYR A 147 -18.32 14.58 -18.26
CA TYR A 147 -17.65 13.84 -17.18
C TYR A 147 -16.23 14.33 -16.98
N LYS A 148 -15.47 14.55 -18.06
CA LYS A 148 -14.16 15.21 -18.00
C LYS A 148 -14.32 16.58 -17.34
N LYS A 149 -15.16 17.48 -17.85
CA LYS A 149 -15.37 18.80 -17.22
C LYS A 149 -15.86 18.73 -15.78
N LYS A 150 -16.79 17.84 -15.40
CA LYS A 150 -17.34 17.80 -14.03
C LYS A 150 -16.40 17.17 -12.99
N VAL A 151 -15.66 16.13 -13.37
CA VAL A 151 -14.66 15.49 -12.49
C VAL A 151 -13.43 16.38 -12.37
N LEU A 152 -12.96 16.97 -13.48
CA LEU A 152 -11.76 17.80 -13.54
C LEU A 152 -12.00 19.25 -13.03
N ALA A 153 -13.24 19.77 -13.04
CA ALA A 153 -13.55 21.11 -12.50
C ALA A 153 -13.84 21.12 -10.99
N ARG A 154 -13.85 19.97 -10.32
CA ARG A 154 -13.89 19.95 -8.86
C ARG A 154 -12.46 20.10 -8.36
N PRO A 155 -12.07 21.26 -7.81
CA PRO A 155 -10.82 21.32 -7.07
C PRO A 155 -10.84 20.21 -6.02
N PRO A 156 -9.70 19.52 -5.77
CA PRO A 156 -9.64 18.54 -4.71
C PRO A 156 -10.20 19.20 -3.46
N SER A 157 -11.17 18.57 -2.79
CA SER A 157 -11.82 19.22 -1.65
C SER A 157 -10.74 19.70 -0.67
N LYS A 158 -10.93 20.82 0.04
CA LYS A 158 -9.99 21.22 1.12
C LYS A 158 -9.70 20.07 2.08
N ARG A 159 -10.67 19.15 2.24
CA ARG A 159 -10.53 17.91 3.01
C ARG A 159 -9.59 16.89 2.38
N ALA A 160 -9.52 16.77 1.05
CA ALA A 160 -8.57 15.95 0.30
C ALA A 160 -7.17 16.60 0.24
N MET A 161 -7.10 17.93 0.08
CA MET A 161 -5.83 18.68 0.13
C MET A 161 -5.20 18.64 1.53
N ASN A 162 -6.03 18.64 2.58
CA ASN A 162 -5.61 18.48 3.98
C ASN A 162 -5.76 17.02 4.47
N TYR A 163 -6.03 16.06 3.59
CA TYR A 163 -6.14 14.65 3.98
C TYR A 163 -4.73 14.12 4.23
N SER A 164 -4.26 14.26 5.46
CA SER A 164 -3.17 13.47 6.01
C SER A 164 -3.69 12.08 6.40
N GLY A 165 -4.41 11.41 5.49
CA GLY A 165 -5.20 10.20 5.73
C GLY A 165 -4.53 9.14 6.59
N GLY A 166 -5.33 8.22 7.14
CA GLY A 166 -4.78 7.04 7.80
C GLY A 166 -3.80 6.35 6.85
N HIS A 167 -2.53 6.26 7.25
CA HIS A 167 -1.36 5.91 6.42
C HIS A 167 -0.76 7.00 5.51
N ALA A 168 -0.84 8.28 5.89
CA ALA A 168 -0.01 9.31 5.25
C ALA A 168 1.47 9.01 5.53
N THR A 169 2.27 8.93 4.46
CA THR A 169 3.73 8.84 4.59
C THR A 169 4.22 10.01 5.44
N THR A 170 5.10 9.71 6.40
CA THR A 170 5.67 10.75 7.28
C THR A 170 6.25 11.90 6.44
N LYS A 171 6.01 13.13 6.89
CA LYS A 171 6.61 14.33 6.28
C LYS A 171 8.06 14.53 6.71
N ASP A 172 8.50 13.81 7.74
CA ASP A 172 9.88 13.78 8.19
C ASP A 172 10.70 12.90 7.24
N THR A 173 11.50 13.56 6.40
CA THR A 173 12.35 12.89 5.42
C THR A 173 13.42 12.02 6.08
N ALA A 174 13.96 12.41 7.24
CA ALA A 174 14.98 11.64 7.93
C ALA A 174 14.40 10.32 8.47
N VAL A 175 13.19 10.37 9.04
CA VAL A 175 12.48 9.15 9.47
C VAL A 175 12.16 8.27 8.27
N ARG A 176 11.65 8.84 7.17
CA ARG A 176 11.32 8.08 5.96
C ARG A 176 12.55 7.40 5.37
N ASP A 177 13.64 8.12 5.15
CA ASP A 177 14.83 7.60 4.50
C ASP A 177 15.50 6.51 5.36
N ARG A 178 15.52 6.69 6.68
CA ARG A 178 15.98 5.65 7.63
C ARG A 178 15.13 4.38 7.55
N LEU A 179 13.80 4.52 7.50
CA LEU A 179 12.90 3.37 7.40
C LEU A 179 12.98 2.69 6.03
N HIS A 180 13.18 3.45 4.94
CA HIS A 180 13.43 2.87 3.62
C HIS A 180 14.72 2.05 3.61
N ALA A 181 15.80 2.57 4.21
CA ALA A 181 17.05 1.84 4.36
C ALA A 181 16.87 0.55 5.17
N LEU A 182 16.13 0.61 6.29
CA LEU A 182 15.80 -0.56 7.09
C LEU A 182 14.97 -1.58 6.29
N ILE A 183 13.96 -1.15 5.54
CA ILE A 183 13.15 -2.02 4.68
C ILE A 183 14.02 -2.70 3.63
N HIS A 184 14.91 -1.97 2.96
CA HIS A 184 15.86 -2.54 1.99
C HIS A 184 16.76 -3.61 2.63
N GLN A 185 17.30 -3.32 3.82
CA GLN A 185 18.12 -4.28 4.55
C GLN A 185 17.33 -5.55 4.89
N LEU A 186 16.15 -5.40 5.50
CA LEU A 186 15.28 -6.51 5.87
C LEU A 186 14.80 -7.32 4.65
N ASP A 187 14.49 -6.66 3.54
CA ASP A 187 14.10 -7.31 2.28
C ASP A 187 15.19 -8.26 1.78
N LYS A 188 16.44 -7.81 1.83
CA LYS A 188 17.60 -8.63 1.46
C LYS A 188 17.86 -9.78 2.45
N GLU A 189 17.78 -9.50 3.75
CA GLU A 189 18.16 -10.45 4.81
C GLU A 189 17.10 -11.52 5.08
N HIS A 190 15.82 -11.19 4.91
CA HIS A 190 14.70 -12.05 5.33
C HIS A 190 13.70 -12.39 4.23
N PHE A 191 13.58 -11.56 3.19
CA PHE A 191 12.54 -11.71 2.16
C PHE A 191 13.10 -11.98 0.76
N ASN A 192 14.41 -12.22 0.64
CA ASN A 192 15.10 -12.54 -0.62
C ASN A 192 14.85 -11.50 -1.74
N GLY A 193 14.71 -10.21 -1.40
CA GLY A 193 14.49 -9.14 -2.38
C GLY A 193 13.06 -9.09 -2.94
N MET A 194 12.07 -9.64 -2.22
CA MET A 194 10.68 -9.69 -2.69
C MET A 194 10.05 -8.29 -2.80
N VAL A 195 10.39 -7.35 -1.91
CA VAL A 195 9.94 -5.94 -2.01
C VAL A 195 10.52 -5.30 -3.25
N GLU A 196 11.83 -5.41 -3.44
CA GLU A 196 12.51 -4.86 -4.60
C GLU A 196 11.96 -5.44 -5.90
N TRP A 197 11.76 -6.76 -5.96
CA TRP A 197 11.13 -7.41 -7.10
C TRP A 197 9.70 -6.90 -7.35
N ALA A 198 8.86 -6.84 -6.32
CA ALA A 198 7.47 -6.36 -6.46
C ALA A 198 7.43 -4.90 -6.92
N ALA A 199 8.31 -4.05 -6.38
CA ALA A 199 8.51 -2.68 -6.78
C ALA A 199 8.90 -2.56 -8.27
N SER A 200 9.79 -3.43 -8.74
CA SER A 200 10.24 -3.44 -10.14
C SER A 200 9.10 -3.72 -11.16
N LEU A 201 7.98 -4.32 -10.71
CA LEU A 201 6.80 -4.55 -11.56
C LEU A 201 6.01 -3.25 -11.83
N PHE A 202 6.22 -2.22 -11.01
CA PHE A 202 5.49 -0.93 -11.07
C PHE A 202 6.45 0.27 -11.05
N PRO A 203 7.43 0.35 -11.97
CA PRO A 203 8.54 1.30 -11.89
C PRO A 203 8.10 2.77 -11.90
N SER A 204 6.94 3.09 -12.52
CA SER A 204 6.39 4.45 -12.54
C SER A 204 5.84 4.91 -11.19
N CYS A 205 5.54 3.98 -10.28
CA CYS A 205 4.93 4.29 -8.99
C CYS A 205 5.96 4.65 -7.92
N HIS A 206 7.22 4.33 -8.18
CA HIS A 206 8.32 4.68 -7.31
C HIS A 206 8.71 6.15 -7.50
N GLY A 207 8.93 6.85 -6.39
CA GLY A 207 9.59 8.15 -6.45
C GLY A 207 10.92 8.01 -7.19
N LYS A 208 11.40 9.06 -7.87
CA LYS A 208 12.79 9.10 -8.36
C LYS A 208 13.75 9.19 -7.16
N SER A 209 13.76 8.21 -6.28
CA SER A 209 14.83 7.98 -5.31
C SER A 209 15.80 7.01 -5.96
N SER A 210 16.61 7.51 -6.89
CA SER A 210 17.88 6.88 -7.20
C SER A 210 18.94 7.48 -6.27
N PRO A 211 19.38 6.77 -5.22
CA PRO A 211 20.73 6.96 -4.74
C PRO A 211 21.65 6.09 -5.62
N GLY A 212 22.40 6.77 -6.51
CA GLY A 212 23.67 6.32 -7.08
C GLY A 212 23.77 4.88 -7.59
N SER A 213 23.81 4.73 -8.92
CA SER A 213 24.73 3.74 -9.49
C SER A 213 26.14 4.13 -9.04
N SER A 214 26.65 3.52 -7.98
CA SER A 214 28.09 3.49 -7.74
C SER A 214 28.67 2.57 -8.79
N THR A 215 29.07 3.16 -9.93
CA THR A 215 30.14 2.58 -10.73
C THR A 215 31.41 2.62 -9.88
N ALA A 216 31.83 1.44 -9.42
CA ALA A 216 33.22 1.13 -9.14
C ALA A 216 33.58 -0.11 -9.95
#